data_AF-A0A329I7J0-F1
#
_entry.id   AF-A0A329I7J0-F1
#
_cell.length_a   1.000
_cell.length_b   1.000
_cell.length_c   1.000
_cell.angle_alpha   90.00
_cell.angle_beta   90.00
_cell.angle_gamma   90.00
#
_symmetry.space_group_name_H-M   'P 1'
#
loop_
_entity.id
_entity.type
_entity.pdbx_description
1 polymer ?
#
loop_
_entity_poly.entity_id
_entity_poly.type
_entity_poly.pdbx_seq_one_letter_code
_entity_poly.pdbx_strand_id
1 'polypeptide(L)'
;MALGDARRASGKAMEAARRAIGTSNEAERRGIGAAMEASRRGTTVDDINAVVAAPRANKALPEVQARGGVPAASGTGEFKPRAATNTGGGIASPLTEKTKSVDGKTVPDREYYAGGLTSSDGLFILPAVKTINMTDANGAAVQFQYADPNGTVATEVPT
;
A
#
# COMPACT_ATOMS: atom_id res chain seq x y z
N MET A 1 35.17 64.72 -61.08
CA MET A 1 35.93 63.92 -60.09
C MET A 1 36.57 62.74 -60.79
N ALA A 2 37.89 62.57 -60.68
CA ALA A 2 38.59 61.46 -61.33
C ALA A 2 38.28 60.13 -60.60
N LEU A 3 38.16 59.03 -61.34
CA LEU A 3 37.85 57.68 -60.85
C LEU A 3 38.78 57.18 -59.72
N GLY A 4 40.00 57.73 -59.61
CA GLY A 4 40.94 57.41 -58.53
C GLY A 4 40.51 57.96 -57.17
N ASP A 5 39.94 59.16 -57.11
CA ASP A 5 39.54 59.80 -55.86
C ASP A 5 38.30 59.12 -55.25
N ALA A 6 37.35 58.69 -56.10
CA ALA A 6 36.20 57.91 -55.68
C ALA A 6 36.59 56.57 -55.05
N ARG A 7 37.57 55.86 -55.65
CA ARG A 7 38.09 54.60 -55.08
C ARG A 7 38.79 54.80 -53.75
N ARG A 8 39.59 55.86 -53.61
CA ARG A 8 40.28 56.20 -52.36
C ARG A 8 39.28 56.56 -51.25
N ALA A 9 38.23 57.32 -51.57
CA ALA A 9 37.17 57.67 -50.64
C ALA A 9 36.38 56.43 -50.16
N SER A 10 36.04 55.53 -51.09
CA SER A 10 35.37 54.26 -50.77
C SER A 10 36.24 53.37 -49.88
N GLY A 11 37.55 53.27 -50.15
CA GLY A 11 38.49 52.55 -49.29
C GLY A 11 38.55 53.10 -47.86
N LYS A 12 38.63 54.44 -47.71
CA LYS A 12 38.62 55.09 -46.39
C LYS A 12 37.30 54.86 -45.64
N ALA A 13 36.17 54.91 -46.34
CA ALA A 13 34.86 54.64 -45.75
C ALA A 13 34.74 53.19 -45.24
N MET A 14 35.21 52.22 -46.03
CA MET A 14 35.23 50.81 -45.66
C MET A 14 36.15 50.52 -44.46
N GLU A 15 37.31 51.18 -44.40
CA GLU A 15 38.24 51.05 -43.28
C GLU A 15 37.64 51.64 -41.99
N ALA A 16 37.03 52.84 -42.07
CA ALA A 16 36.33 53.44 -40.94
C ALA A 16 35.18 52.56 -40.43
N ALA A 17 34.38 51.98 -41.35
CA ALA A 17 33.31 51.07 -40.99
C ALA A 17 33.81 49.81 -40.29
N ARG A 18 34.90 49.19 -40.78
CA ARG A 18 35.50 48.01 -40.14
C ARG A 18 36.01 48.30 -38.73
N ARG A 19 36.68 49.45 -38.53
CA ARG A 19 37.14 49.85 -37.19
C ARG A 19 35.97 50.11 -36.24
N ALA A 20 34.93 50.80 -36.70
CA ALA A 20 33.74 51.09 -35.89
C ALA A 20 33.01 49.80 -35.42
N ILE A 21 32.89 48.81 -36.31
CA ILE A 21 32.35 47.50 -35.96
C ILE A 21 33.23 46.82 -34.91
N GLY A 22 34.56 46.85 -35.08
CA GLY A 22 35.50 46.30 -34.10
C GLY A 22 35.36 46.92 -32.70
N THR A 23 35.26 48.26 -32.64
CA THR A 23 35.08 48.97 -31.37
C THR A 23 33.73 48.70 -30.71
N SER A 24 32.67 48.54 -31.51
CA SER A 24 31.33 48.18 -31.01
C SER A 24 31.33 46.79 -30.40
N ASN A 25 31.87 45.81 -31.12
CA ASN A 25 31.95 44.43 -30.66
C ASN A 25 32.79 44.29 -29.37
N GLU A 26 33.87 45.06 -29.24
CA GLU A 26 34.70 45.07 -28.03
C GLU A 26 33.99 45.72 -26.84
N ALA A 27 33.23 46.79 -27.07
CA ALA A 27 32.41 47.42 -26.04
C ALA A 27 31.30 46.47 -25.54
N GLU A 28 30.64 45.76 -26.46
CA GLU A 28 29.64 44.75 -26.13
C GLU A 28 30.22 43.61 -25.30
N ARG A 29 31.37 43.06 -25.70
CA ARG A 29 32.06 42.00 -24.95
C ARG A 29 32.38 42.43 -23.51
N ARG A 30 32.92 43.65 -23.35
CA ARG A 30 33.20 44.20 -22.02
C ARG A 30 31.93 44.45 -21.20
N GLY A 31 30.87 44.96 -21.83
CA GLY A 31 29.58 45.19 -21.16
C GLY A 31 28.94 43.89 -20.66
N ILE A 32 28.97 42.83 -21.48
CA ILE A 32 28.48 41.50 -21.10
C ILE A 32 29.29 40.93 -19.93
N GLY A 33 30.62 41.07 -19.97
CA GLY A 33 31.50 40.63 -18.87
C GLY A 33 31.17 41.34 -17.56
N ALA A 34 31.06 42.67 -17.57
CA ALA A 34 30.72 43.46 -16.40
C ALA A 34 29.33 43.12 -15.83
N ALA A 35 28.34 42.88 -16.70
CA ALA A 35 27.00 42.46 -16.28
C ALA A 35 27.00 41.07 -15.62
N MET A 36 27.78 40.12 -16.15
CA MET A 36 27.93 38.80 -15.54
C MET A 36 28.64 38.86 -14.19
N GLU A 37 29.68 39.68 -14.06
CA GLU A 37 30.36 39.87 -12.78
C GLU A 37 29.45 40.55 -11.75
N ALA A 38 28.67 41.56 -12.14
CA ALA A 38 27.70 42.22 -11.26
C ALA A 38 26.60 41.24 -10.80
N SER A 39 26.09 40.40 -11.70
CA SER A 39 25.12 39.36 -11.37
C SER A 39 25.72 38.31 -10.41
N ARG A 40 26.96 37.87 -10.63
CA ARG A 40 27.63 36.89 -9.77
C ARG A 40 28.05 37.44 -8.41
N ARG A 41 28.33 38.74 -8.33
CA ARG A 41 28.62 39.46 -7.09
C ARG A 41 27.36 39.96 -6.38
N GLY A 42 26.17 39.62 -6.90
CA GLY A 42 24.89 39.92 -6.29
C GLY A 42 24.90 39.66 -4.78
N THR A 43 24.26 40.56 -4.05
CA THR A 43 24.20 40.61 -2.58
C THR A 43 23.76 39.27 -2.03
N THR A 44 24.72 38.51 -1.49
CA THR A 44 24.55 37.13 -0.98
C THR A 44 23.36 36.98 -0.03
N VAL A 45 22.93 38.08 0.59
CA VAL A 45 21.76 38.16 1.46
C VAL A 45 20.43 37.93 0.73
N ASP A 46 20.24 38.45 -0.49
CA ASP A 46 18.98 38.32 -1.22
C ASP A 46 18.79 36.91 -1.77
N ASP A 47 19.87 36.30 -2.27
CA ASP A 47 19.86 34.91 -2.72
C ASP A 47 19.66 33.92 -1.56
N ILE A 48 20.26 34.17 -0.39
CA ILE A 48 20.01 33.39 0.82
C ILE A 48 18.55 33.53 1.26
N ASN A 49 18.00 34.75 1.26
CA ASN A 49 16.60 35.00 1.61
C ASN A 49 15.63 34.38 0.61
N ALA A 50 16.02 34.20 -0.66
CA ALA A 50 15.20 33.51 -1.66
C ALA A 50 15.12 31.99 -1.42
N VAL A 51 16.13 31.37 -0.81
CA VAL A 51 16.17 29.93 -0.52
C VAL A 51 15.53 29.60 0.83
N VAL A 52 15.55 30.52 1.79
CA VAL A 52 14.91 30.33 3.10
C VAL A 52 13.41 30.55 2.98
N ALA A 53 12.65 29.46 2.87
CA ALA A 53 11.19 29.51 2.95
C ALA A 53 10.75 30.14 4.28
N ALA A 54 9.99 31.24 4.22
CA ALA A 54 9.44 31.88 5.42
C ALA A 54 8.58 30.87 6.22
N PRO A 55 8.74 30.77 7.55
CA PRO A 55 7.93 29.88 8.36
C PRO A 55 6.45 30.27 8.23
N ARG A 56 5.61 29.30 7.82
CA ARG A 56 4.17 29.52 7.67
C ARG A 56 3.56 29.84 9.04
N ALA A 57 2.90 30.98 9.15
CA ALA A 57 2.11 31.31 10.34
C ALA A 57 0.97 30.31 10.48
N ASN A 58 0.96 29.54 11.58
CA ASN A 58 -0.12 28.61 11.88
C ASN A 58 -1.36 29.41 12.29
N LYS A 59 -2.44 29.28 11.51
CA LYS A 59 -3.73 29.91 11.82
C LYS A 59 -4.38 29.16 12.97
N ALA A 60 -4.64 29.83 14.08
CA ALA A 60 -5.40 29.26 15.18
C ALA A 60 -6.85 28.96 14.75
N LEU A 61 -7.39 27.85 15.24
CA LEU A 61 -8.79 27.49 15.04
C LEU A 61 -9.70 28.42 15.86
N PRO A 62 -10.87 28.82 15.35
CA PRO A 62 -11.85 29.57 16.12
C PRO A 62 -12.35 28.76 17.32
N GLU A 63 -12.42 29.39 18.50
CA GLU A 63 -13.02 28.75 19.67
C GLU A 63 -14.53 28.57 19.47
N VAL A 64 -15.02 27.34 19.66
CA VAL A 64 -16.45 27.03 19.64
C VAL A 64 -17.02 27.32 21.03
N GLN A 65 -18.05 28.16 21.12
CA GLN A 65 -18.72 28.43 22.39
C GLN A 65 -19.33 27.15 22.98
N ALA A 66 -19.17 26.97 24.29
CA ALA A 66 -19.76 25.85 25.02
C ALA A 66 -21.30 25.94 24.93
N ARG A 67 -21.94 24.88 24.43
CA ARG A 67 -23.41 24.78 24.47
C ARG A 67 -23.83 24.54 25.92
N GLY A 68 -24.71 25.38 26.43
CA GLY A 68 -25.30 25.20 27.76
C GLY A 68 -25.90 23.80 27.92
N GLY A 69 -25.72 23.20 29.09
CA GLY A 69 -26.15 21.84 29.37
C GLY A 69 -27.67 21.69 29.32
N VAL A 70 -28.15 20.71 28.57
CA VAL A 70 -29.55 20.24 28.64
C VAL A 70 -29.69 19.48 29.96
N PRO A 71 -30.75 19.70 30.77
CA PRO A 71 -30.98 18.93 31.98
C PRO A 71 -31.06 17.43 31.65
N ALA A 72 -30.34 16.61 32.40
CA ALA A 72 -30.35 15.17 32.22
C ALA A 72 -31.75 14.63 32.53
N ALA A 73 -32.44 14.13 31.51
CA ALA A 73 -33.65 13.32 31.67
C ALA A 73 -33.27 11.84 31.54
N SER A 74 -33.50 11.05 32.58
CA SER A 74 -33.32 9.61 32.55
C SER A 74 -34.60 8.93 32.06
N GLY A 75 -34.58 8.34 30.87
CA GLY A 75 -35.61 7.41 30.42
C GLY A 75 -35.29 5.99 30.92
N THR A 76 -36.22 5.34 31.60
CA THR A 76 -36.11 3.91 31.92
C THR A 76 -36.80 3.08 30.84
N GLY A 77 -36.03 2.28 30.11
CA GLY A 77 -36.56 1.24 29.22
C GLY A 77 -36.46 -0.12 29.89
N GLU A 78 -37.54 -0.90 29.89
CA GLU A 78 -37.52 -2.29 30.33
C GLU A 78 -36.79 -3.14 29.28
N PHE A 79 -35.60 -3.65 29.62
CA PHE A 79 -34.85 -4.53 28.75
C PHE A 79 -35.52 -5.90 28.71
N LYS A 80 -36.07 -6.27 27.55
CA LYS A 80 -36.49 -7.64 27.25
C LYS A 80 -35.32 -8.35 26.56
N PRO A 81 -34.51 -9.17 27.25
CA PRO A 81 -33.50 -9.96 26.60
C PRO A 81 -34.16 -10.87 25.56
N ARG A 82 -33.60 -10.91 24.36
CA ARG A 82 -33.91 -11.99 23.41
C ARG A 82 -33.58 -13.31 24.11
N ALA A 83 -34.52 -14.26 24.13
CA ALA A 83 -34.26 -15.60 24.62
C ALA A 83 -32.97 -16.11 23.96
N ALA A 84 -31.98 -16.49 24.78
CA ALA A 84 -30.74 -17.03 24.28
C ALA A 84 -31.05 -18.32 23.53
N THR A 85 -31.11 -18.27 22.20
CA THR A 85 -31.07 -19.46 21.35
C THR A 85 -29.63 -20.00 21.27
N ASN A 86 -28.90 -19.95 22.39
CA ASN A 86 -27.54 -20.43 22.46
C ASN A 86 -27.59 -21.95 22.59
N THR A 87 -27.75 -22.62 21.45
CA THR A 87 -27.24 -23.99 21.25
C THR A 87 -25.74 -23.97 20.92
N GLY A 88 -25.05 -22.86 21.17
CA GLY A 88 -23.62 -22.69 20.95
C GLY A 88 -22.84 -23.05 22.21
N GLY A 89 -22.76 -24.34 22.53
CA GLY A 89 -21.70 -24.84 23.41
C GLY A 89 -20.38 -24.80 22.65
N GLY A 90 -19.41 -24.05 23.15
CA GLY A 90 -18.05 -24.07 22.59
C GLY A 90 -17.38 -25.42 22.84
N ILE A 91 -16.42 -25.78 21.99
CA ILE A 91 -15.57 -26.95 22.17
C ILE A 91 -14.44 -26.57 23.15
N ALA A 92 -14.31 -27.29 24.27
CA ALA A 92 -13.28 -27.00 25.26
C ALA A 92 -11.92 -27.57 24.86
N SER A 93 -10.90 -26.70 24.76
CA SER A 93 -9.53 -27.13 24.50
C SER A 93 -8.82 -27.56 25.80
N PRO A 94 -7.89 -28.55 25.76
CA PRO A 94 -7.42 -29.28 24.57
C PRO A 94 -8.38 -30.38 24.11
N LEU A 95 -8.31 -30.71 22.82
CA LEU A 95 -8.95 -31.90 22.26
C LEU A 95 -8.00 -33.10 22.35
N THR A 96 -8.50 -34.20 22.89
CA THR A 96 -7.77 -35.48 22.96
C THR A 96 -8.41 -36.48 22.00
N GLU A 97 -7.60 -37.12 21.16
CA GLU A 97 -8.11 -38.12 20.22
C GLU A 97 -8.61 -39.38 20.95
N LYS A 98 -9.80 -39.87 20.58
CA LYS A 98 -10.32 -41.12 21.12
C LYS A 98 -9.54 -42.29 20.56
N THR A 99 -9.42 -43.34 21.36
CA THR A 99 -8.80 -44.60 20.95
C THR A 99 -9.82 -45.74 21.01
N LYS A 100 -9.66 -46.71 20.11
CA LYS A 100 -10.40 -47.98 20.11
C LYS A 100 -9.44 -49.16 20.20
N SER A 101 -9.95 -50.30 20.65
CA SER A 101 -9.20 -51.56 20.63
C SER A 101 -9.50 -52.30 19.32
N VAL A 102 -8.48 -52.59 18.53
CA VAL A 102 -8.55 -53.42 17.32
C VAL A 102 -7.47 -54.48 17.44
N ASP A 103 -7.84 -55.75 17.37
CA ASP A 103 -6.93 -56.90 17.49
C ASP A 103 -6.03 -56.84 18.74
N GLY A 104 -6.58 -56.38 19.86
CA GLY A 104 -5.86 -56.25 21.14
C GLY A 104 -4.89 -55.06 21.20
N LYS A 105 -4.88 -54.18 20.20
CA LYS A 105 -4.05 -52.97 20.16
C LYS A 105 -4.91 -51.72 20.30
N THR A 106 -4.45 -50.79 21.13
CA THR A 106 -5.03 -49.45 21.22
C THR A 106 -4.61 -48.64 20.01
N VAL A 107 -5.58 -48.30 19.16
CA VAL A 107 -5.40 -47.51 17.94
C VAL A 107 -6.28 -46.26 17.97
N PRO A 108 -5.91 -45.18 17.26
CA PRO A 108 -6.77 -44.02 17.13
C PRO A 108 -8.15 -44.37 16.54
N ASP A 109 -9.19 -43.77 17.08
CA ASP A 109 -10.56 -43.97 16.59
C ASP A 109 -10.85 -43.10 15.36
N ARG A 110 -10.32 -43.58 14.24
CA ARG A 110 -10.52 -43.01 12.90
C ARG A 110 -11.29 -43.97 12.01
N GLU A 111 -12.05 -43.41 11.08
CA GLU A 111 -12.62 -44.12 9.94
C GLU A 111 -11.95 -43.60 8.65
N TYR A 112 -11.75 -44.47 7.67
CA TYR A 112 -11.11 -44.13 6.40
C TYR A 112 -12.07 -44.35 5.23
N TYR A 113 -11.90 -43.56 4.18
CA TYR A 113 -12.60 -43.79 2.90
C TYR A 113 -12.10 -45.07 2.25
N ALA A 114 -13.03 -45.85 1.67
CA ALA A 114 -12.70 -47.10 0.99
C ALA A 114 -11.79 -46.91 -0.24
N GLY A 115 -11.93 -45.78 -0.95
CA GLY A 115 -11.15 -45.48 -2.15
C GLY A 115 -9.74 -44.92 -1.90
N GLY A 116 -9.50 -44.32 -0.73
CA GLY A 116 -8.21 -43.68 -0.41
C GLY A 116 -7.77 -42.62 -1.42
N LEU A 117 -6.46 -42.37 -1.46
CA LEU A 117 -5.76 -41.51 -2.41
C LEU A 117 -4.76 -42.34 -3.21
N THR A 118 -5.04 -42.56 -4.50
CA THR A 118 -4.14 -43.30 -5.38
C THR A 118 -2.89 -42.47 -5.71
N SER A 119 -1.72 -43.09 -5.63
CA SER A 119 -0.45 -42.47 -6.04
C SER A 119 -0.44 -42.18 -7.55
N SER A 120 0.40 -41.25 -7.99
CA SER A 120 0.46 -40.84 -9.41
C SER A 120 0.87 -41.97 -10.36
N ASP A 121 1.62 -42.96 -9.86
CA ASP A 121 2.04 -44.16 -10.58
C ASP A 121 1.04 -45.34 -10.43
N GLY A 122 -0.02 -45.18 -9.65
CA GLY A 122 -1.06 -46.19 -9.43
C GLY A 122 -0.65 -47.36 -8.54
N LEU A 123 0.56 -47.37 -7.98
CA LEU A 123 1.09 -48.50 -7.22
C LEU A 123 0.59 -48.54 -5.76
N PHE A 124 0.28 -47.39 -5.17
CA PHE A 124 -0.13 -47.27 -3.78
C PHE A 124 -1.48 -46.58 -3.64
N ILE A 125 -2.29 -47.07 -2.71
CA ILE A 125 -3.47 -46.36 -2.23
C ILE A 125 -3.18 -45.91 -0.80
N LEU A 126 -3.10 -44.60 -0.61
CA LEU A 126 -2.89 -44.00 0.70
C LEU A 126 -4.25 -43.90 1.42
N PRO A 127 -4.33 -44.31 2.70
CA PRO A 127 -5.58 -44.24 3.45
C PRO A 127 -6.00 -42.78 3.66
N ALA A 128 -7.19 -42.41 3.19
CA ALA A 128 -7.76 -41.08 3.38
C ALA A 128 -8.73 -41.10 4.57
N VAL A 129 -8.53 -40.20 5.54
CA VAL A 129 -9.36 -40.14 6.75
C VAL A 129 -10.74 -39.58 6.41
N LYS A 130 -11.79 -40.27 6.86
CA LYS A 130 -13.19 -39.86 6.75
C LYS A 130 -13.68 -39.20 8.03
N THR A 131 -13.46 -39.86 9.17
CA THR A 131 -13.85 -39.32 10.48
C THR A 131 -12.70 -39.44 11.49
N ILE A 132 -12.58 -38.43 12.36
CA ILE A 132 -11.74 -38.47 13.57
C ILE A 132 -12.63 -38.17 14.77
N ASN A 133 -12.64 -39.08 15.74
CA ASN A 133 -13.38 -38.92 16.98
C ASN A 133 -12.47 -38.39 18.09
N MET A 134 -12.88 -37.31 18.73
CA MET A 134 -12.16 -36.61 19.79
C MET A 134 -13.02 -36.50 21.05
N THR A 135 -12.36 -36.21 22.17
CA THR A 135 -12.95 -35.82 23.44
C THR A 135 -12.41 -34.45 23.81
N ASP A 136 -13.28 -33.53 24.18
CA ASP A 136 -12.89 -32.20 24.63
C ASP A 136 -12.45 -32.19 26.11
N ALA A 137 -11.95 -31.06 26.61
CA ALA A 137 -11.48 -30.95 27.99
C ALA A 137 -12.58 -31.17 29.06
N ASN A 138 -13.85 -31.06 28.66
CA ASN A 138 -15.01 -31.29 29.51
C ASN A 138 -15.60 -32.72 29.34
N GLY A 139 -14.97 -33.58 28.54
CA GLY A 139 -15.43 -34.94 28.27
C GLY A 139 -16.47 -35.06 27.16
N ALA A 140 -16.84 -33.97 26.47
CA ALA A 140 -17.79 -34.00 25.38
C ALA A 140 -17.18 -34.65 24.13
N ALA A 141 -17.99 -35.41 23.40
CA ALA A 141 -17.58 -36.01 22.13
C ALA A 141 -17.57 -34.96 21.02
N VAL A 142 -16.48 -34.88 20.28
CA VAL A 142 -16.31 -34.00 19.12
C VAL A 142 -15.89 -34.87 17.94
N GLN A 143 -16.50 -34.67 16.77
CA GLN A 143 -16.17 -35.41 15.56
C GLN A 143 -15.79 -34.45 14.44
N PHE A 144 -14.65 -34.72 13.81
CA PHE A 144 -14.28 -34.10 12.55
C PHE A 144 -14.69 -35.02 11.41
N GLN A 145 -15.50 -34.50 10.48
CA GLN A 145 -15.88 -35.18 9.24
C GLN A 145 -15.17 -34.49 8.08
N TYR A 146 -14.35 -35.26 7.36
CA TYR A 146 -13.64 -34.77 6.18
C TYR A 146 -14.47 -35.02 4.92
N ALA A 147 -14.15 -34.31 3.85
CA ALA A 147 -14.75 -34.55 2.54
C ALA A 147 -14.10 -35.75 1.84
N ASP A 148 -14.81 -36.37 0.90
CA ASP A 148 -14.24 -37.43 0.06
C ASP A 148 -13.12 -36.83 -0.82
N PRO A 149 -11.90 -37.39 -0.78
CA PRO A 149 -10.79 -36.92 -1.61
C PRO A 149 -11.06 -37.00 -3.13
N ASN A 150 -11.94 -37.89 -3.58
CA ASN A 150 -12.28 -38.03 -4.99
C ASN A 150 -13.35 -37.02 -5.46
N GLY A 151 -13.84 -36.18 -4.55
CA GLY A 151 -14.92 -35.23 -4.81
C GLY A 151 -16.29 -35.89 -4.83
N THR A 152 -17.33 -35.07 -4.68
CA THR A 152 -18.72 -35.52 -4.78
C THR A 152 -19.11 -35.51 -6.25
N VAL A 153 -19.31 -36.68 -6.88
CA VAL A 153 -20.08 -36.71 -8.13
C VAL A 153 -21.50 -36.30 -7.78
N ALA A 154 -21.94 -35.13 -8.25
CA ALA A 154 -23.34 -34.76 -8.16
C ALA A 154 -24.12 -35.81 -8.96
N THR A 155 -24.72 -36.78 -8.28
CA THR A 155 -25.71 -37.65 -8.88
C THR A 155 -26.92 -36.77 -9.15
N GLU A 156 -26.99 -36.19 -10.34
CA GLU A 156 -28.24 -35.65 -10.87
C GLU A 156 -29.23 -36.81 -10.90
N VAL A 157 -30.19 -36.80 -9.98
CA VAL A 157 -31.36 -37.67 -10.07
C VAL A 157 -32.24 -37.07 -11.16
N PRO A 158 -32.43 -37.73 -12.31
CA PRO A 158 -33.42 -37.27 -13.28
C PRO A 158 -34.81 -37.44 -12.64
N THR A 159 -35.55 -36.33 -12.58
CA THR A 159 -36.96 -36.26 -12.17
C THR A 159 -37.86 -37.07 -13.08
#